data_AF-A0A9D6MHP7-F1
#
_entry.id   AF-A0A9D6MHP7-F1
#
_cell.length_a   1.000
_cell.length_b   1.000
_cell.length_c   1.000
_cell.angle_alpha   90.00
_cell.angle_beta   90.00
_cell.angle_gamma   90.00
#
_symmetry.space_group_name_H-M   'P 1'
#
loop_
_entity.id
_entity.type
_entity.pdbx_description
1 polymer ?
#
loop_
_entity_poly.entity_id
_entity_poly.type
_entity_poly.pdbx_seq_one_letter_code
_entity_poly.pdbx_strand_id
1 'polypeptide(L)'
;MSRPRIAALVRGLLRVLAAVLLIGGLIASLMATQALLGDDDYYRAASALERHADHILFQAEYQAALARHTAYLVAAVVCGVAGTVGGAMLFALAAILARVHRLETGAAR
;
A
#
# COMPACT_ATOMS: atom_id res chain seq x y z
N MET A 1 3.66 37.60 -8.06
CA MET A 1 3.98 36.17 -8.22
C MET A 1 2.88 35.55 -9.09
N SER A 2 3.19 35.10 -10.31
CA SER A 2 2.20 34.82 -11.34
C SER A 2 1.47 33.48 -11.13
N ARG A 3 0.14 33.54 -10.93
CA ARG A 3 -0.81 32.41 -10.85
C ARG A 3 -0.48 31.19 -11.75
N PRO A 4 -0.05 31.32 -13.01
CA PRO A 4 0.30 30.16 -13.86
C PRO A 4 1.45 29.30 -13.34
N ARG A 5 2.45 29.86 -12.64
CA ARG A 5 3.59 29.06 -12.12
C ARG A 5 3.19 28.16 -10.95
N ILE A 6 2.26 28.61 -10.11
CA ILE A 6 1.76 27.85 -8.95
C ILE A 6 0.96 26.63 -9.42
N ALA A 7 0.10 26.78 -10.42
CA ALA A 7 -0.69 25.67 -10.96
C ALA A 7 0.19 24.55 -11.57
N ALA A 8 1.28 24.93 -12.27
CA ALA A 8 2.23 23.97 -12.81
C ALA A 8 2.99 23.21 -11.71
N LEU A 9 3.42 23.91 -10.66
CA LEU A 9 4.07 23.34 -9.46
C LEU A 9 3.16 22.35 -8.74
N VAL A 10 1.93 22.75 -8.42
CA VAL A 10 0.96 21.89 -7.72
C VAL A 10 0.70 20.61 -8.50
N ARG A 11 0.48 20.70 -9.81
CA ARG A 11 0.30 19.51 -10.67
C ARG A 11 1.53 18.59 -10.66
N GLY A 12 2.73 19.17 -10.71
CA GLY A 12 3.98 18.42 -10.60
C GLY A 12 4.07 17.67 -9.27
N LEU A 13 3.79 18.37 -8.17
CA LEU A 13 3.79 17.80 -6.82
C LEU A 13 2.78 16.64 -6.70
N LEU A 14 1.55 16.80 -7.19
CA LEU A 14 0.54 15.74 -7.15
C LEU A 14 1.00 14.48 -7.90
N ARG A 15 1.66 14.63 -9.06
CA ARG A 15 2.17 13.48 -9.82
C ARG A 15 3.30 12.77 -9.11
N VAL A 16 4.23 13.52 -8.54
CA VAL A 16 5.34 12.95 -7.76
C VAL A 16 4.79 12.23 -6.54
N LEU A 17 3.89 12.86 -5.79
CA LEU A 17 3.24 12.24 -4.64
C LEU A 17 2.45 10.98 -5.03
N ALA A 18 1.72 11.02 -6.15
CA ALA A 18 1.00 9.87 -6.69
C ALA A 18 1.94 8.69 -6.98
N ALA A 19 3.06 8.97 -7.68
CA ALA A 19 4.07 7.97 -8.00
C ALA A 19 4.73 7.41 -6.74
N VAL A 20 5.08 8.26 -5.77
CA VAL A 20 5.66 7.85 -4.49
C VAL A 20 4.69 6.97 -3.71
N LEU A 21 3.40 7.32 -3.64
CA LEU A 21 2.40 6.52 -2.94
C LEU A 21 2.19 5.16 -3.60
N LEU A 22 2.10 5.14 -4.93
CA LEU A 22 1.92 3.92 -5.71
C LEU A 22 3.12 2.99 -5.52
N ILE A 23 4.33 3.49 -5.80
CA ILE A 23 5.56 2.72 -5.73
C ILE A 23 5.82 2.27 -4.29
N GLY A 24 5.71 3.18 -3.33
CA GLY A 24 5.90 2.88 -1.91
C GLY A 24 4.92 1.84 -1.39
N GLY A 25 3.63 1.96 -1.73
CA GLY A 25 2.62 0.98 -1.33
C GLY A 25 2.82 -0.39 -1.98
N LEU A 26 3.22 -0.44 -3.25
CA LEU A 26 3.55 -1.69 -3.95
C LEU A 26 4.79 -2.37 -3.37
N ILE A 27 5.85 -1.61 -3.08
CA ILE A 27 7.08 -2.13 -2.46
C ILE A 27 6.77 -2.68 -1.06
N ALA A 28 6.03 -1.92 -0.24
CA ALA A 28 5.63 -2.37 1.10
C ALA A 28 4.76 -3.63 1.03
N SER A 29 3.82 -3.69 0.08
CA SER A 29 2.99 -4.87 -0.16
C SER A 29 3.82 -6.08 -0.57
N LEU A 30 4.81 -5.90 -1.46
CA LEU A 30 5.71 -6.95 -1.89
C LEU A 30 6.57 -7.48 -0.74
N MET A 31 7.16 -6.58 0.05
CA MET A 31 7.97 -6.94 1.23
C MET A 31 7.15 -7.72 2.26
N ALA A 32 5.92 -7.28 2.53
CA ALA A 32 5.01 -7.98 3.43
C ALA A 32 4.59 -9.35 2.88
N THR A 33 4.38 -9.47 1.57
CA THR A 33 4.09 -10.75 0.91
C THR A 33 5.28 -11.71 0.98
N GLN A 34 6.50 -11.20 0.81
CA GLN A 34 7.72 -12.00 0.97
C GLN A 34 7.90 -12.48 2.42
N ALA A 35 7.64 -11.61 3.40
CA ALA A 35 7.67 -11.98 4.81
C ALA A 35 6.62 -13.03 5.15
N LEU A 36 5.42 -12.93 4.56
CA LEU A 36 4.36 -13.91 4.71
C LEU A 36 4.73 -15.28 4.13
N LEU A 37 5.31 -15.32 2.92
CA LEU A 37 5.70 -16.56 2.25
C LEU A 37 6.92 -17.23 2.89
N GLY A 38 7.79 -16.47 3.56
CA GLY A 38 8.96 -16.97 4.26
C GLY A 38 8.73 -17.32 5.73
N ASP A 39 7.48 -17.30 6.21
CA ASP A 39 7.14 -17.54 7.62
C ASP A 39 7.12 -19.04 7.97
N ASP A 40 8.30 -19.66 7.95
CA ASP A 40 8.50 -21.07 8.31
C ASP A 40 8.09 -21.35 9.77
N ASP A 41 8.19 -20.35 10.64
CA ASP A 41 7.86 -20.47 12.06
C ASP A 41 6.36 -20.71 12.27
N TYR A 42 5.51 -20.03 11.48
CA TYR A 42 4.08 -20.31 11.47
C TYR A 42 3.77 -21.77 11.08
N TYR A 43 4.35 -22.27 9.99
CA TYR A 43 4.11 -23.64 9.54
C TYR A 43 4.64 -24.69 10.52
N ARG A 44 5.77 -24.42 11.16
CA ARG A 44 6.32 -25.30 12.20
C ARG A 44 5.41 -25.34 13.42
N ALA A 45 4.98 -24.18 13.93
CA ALA A 45 4.06 -24.11 15.07
C ALA A 45 2.71 -24.78 14.76
N ALA A 46 2.18 -24.59 13.54
CA ALA A 46 0.98 -25.27 13.08
C ALA A 46 1.14 -26.80 13.11
N SER A 47 2.26 -27.31 12.57
CA SER A 47 2.53 -28.75 12.54
C SER A 47 2.78 -29.36 13.94
N ALA A 48 3.31 -28.57 14.88
CA ALA A 48 3.53 -29.01 16.25
C ALA A 48 2.21 -29.11 17.03
N LEU A 49 1.32 -28.12 16.81
CA LEU A 49 -0.04 -28.13 17.37
C LEU A 49 -0.86 -29.31 16.83
N GLU A 50 -0.76 -29.60 15.52
CA GLU A 50 -1.49 -30.72 14.91
C GLU A 50 -1.09 -32.08 15.51
N ARG A 51 0.18 -32.26 15.89
CA ARG A 51 0.67 -33.48 16.54
C ARG A 51 0.36 -33.55 18.03
N HIS A 52 0.16 -32.42 18.71
CA HIS A 52 -0.05 -32.33 20.16
C HIS A 52 -1.20 -31.36 20.50
N ALA A 53 -2.37 -31.62 19.93
CA ALA A 53 -3.52 -30.71 19.99
C ALA A 53 -4.00 -30.39 21.41
N ASP A 54 -3.76 -31.29 22.38
CA ASP A 54 -4.19 -31.12 23.77
C ASP A 54 -3.21 -30.32 24.65
N HIS A 55 -2.04 -29.93 24.13
CA HIS A 55 -1.05 -29.20 24.90
C HIS A 55 -1.17 -27.68 24.74
N ILE A 56 -1.63 -27.02 25.82
CA ILE A 56 -1.86 -25.58 25.93
C ILE A 56 -0.63 -24.74 25.53
N LEU A 57 0.59 -25.25 25.77
CA LEU A 57 1.83 -24.56 25.42
C LEU A 57 1.97 -24.39 23.90
N PHE A 58 1.71 -25.44 23.12
CA PHE A 58 1.75 -25.40 21.66
C PHE A 58 0.63 -24.54 21.08
N GLN A 59 -0.52 -24.48 21.77
CA GLN A 59 -1.62 -23.60 21.38
C GLN A 59 -1.24 -22.13 21.53
N ALA A 60 -0.58 -21.75 22.63
CA ALA A 60 -0.11 -20.37 22.83
C ALA A 60 0.95 -19.96 21.79
N GLU A 61 1.90 -20.87 21.50
CA GLU A 61 2.97 -20.64 20.53
C GLU A 61 2.43 -20.49 19.10
N TYR A 62 1.45 -21.33 18.73
CA TYR A 62 0.73 -21.19 17.46
C TYR A 62 -0.04 -19.88 17.35
N GLN A 63 -0.75 -19.45 18.40
CA GLN A 63 -1.51 -18.19 18.37
C GLN A 63 -0.59 -16.97 18.19
N ALA A 64 0.58 -16.97 18.83
CA ALA A 64 1.57 -15.91 18.65
C ALA A 64 2.11 -15.87 17.21
N ALA A 65 2.43 -17.03 16.63
CA ALA A 65 2.87 -17.13 15.24
C ALA A 65 1.78 -16.72 14.25
N LEU A 66 0.53 -17.16 14.47
CA LEU A 66 -0.64 -16.79 13.67
C LEU A 66 -0.88 -15.28 13.69
N ALA A 67 -0.77 -14.62 14.86
CA ALA A 67 -0.92 -13.17 14.98
C ALA A 67 0.13 -12.41 14.14
N ARG A 68 1.38 -12.89 14.11
CA ARG A 68 2.44 -12.31 13.28
C ARG A 68 2.19 -12.56 11.79
N HIS A 69 1.82 -13.79 11.42
CA HIS A 69 1.52 -14.17 10.04
C HIS A 69 0.35 -13.33 9.47
N THR A 70 -0.73 -13.22 10.24
CA THR A 70 -1.88 -12.39 9.87
C THR A 70 -1.54 -10.90 9.77
N ALA A 71 -0.64 -10.39 10.61
CA ALA A 71 -0.16 -9.01 10.49
C ALA A 71 0.56 -8.77 9.14
N TYR A 72 1.39 -9.72 8.68
CA TYR A 72 2.02 -9.63 7.36
C TYR A 72 1.00 -9.67 6.23
N LEU A 73 -0.02 -10.53 6.35
CA LEU A 73 -1.10 -10.61 5.35
C LEU A 73 -1.87 -9.29 5.28
N VAL A 74 -2.29 -8.75 6.43
CA VAL A 74 -3.00 -7.47 6.50
C VAL A 74 -2.13 -6.35 5.94
N ALA A 75 -0.85 -6.29 6.31
CA ALA A 75 0.07 -5.30 5.76
C ALA A 75 0.19 -5.40 4.24
N ALA A 76 0.33 -6.61 3.69
CA ALA A 76 0.41 -6.84 2.25
C ALA A 76 -0.82 -6.29 1.51
N VAL A 77 -2.02 -6.61 2.01
CA VAL A 77 -3.29 -6.16 1.40
C VAL A 77 -3.48 -4.66 1.57
N VAL A 78 -3.35 -4.14 2.79
CA VAL A 78 -3.61 -2.73 3.09
C VAL A 78 -2.62 -1.82 2.38
N CYS A 79 -1.32 -2.11 2.42
CA CYS A 79 -0.32 -1.29 1.74
C CYS A 79 -0.49 -1.32 0.22
N GLY A 80 -0.82 -2.48 -0.35
CA GLY A 80 -1.08 -2.62 -1.77
C GLY A 80 -2.28 -1.79 -2.19
N VAL A 81 -3.43 -2.02 -1.55
CA VAL A 81 -4.69 -1.33 -1.86
C VAL A 81 -4.59 0.17 -1.60
N ALA A 82 -4.05 0.59 -0.45
CA ALA A 82 -3.93 2.01 -0.12
C ALA A 82 -2.96 2.73 -1.08
N GLY A 83 -1.86 2.08 -1.44
CA GLY A 83 -0.91 2.60 -2.43
C GLY A 83 -1.53 2.77 -3.81
N THR A 84 -2.25 1.75 -4.30
CA THR A 84 -2.88 1.80 -5.62
C THR A 84 -4.03 2.79 -5.68
N VAL A 85 -4.94 2.77 -4.70
CA VAL A 85 -6.10 3.66 -4.64
C VAL A 85 -5.66 5.10 -4.42
N GLY A 86 -4.79 5.35 -3.44
CA GLY A 86 -4.27 6.68 -3.16
C GLY A 86 -3.44 7.25 -4.31
N GLY A 87 -2.58 6.44 -4.93
CA GLY A 87 -1.82 6.82 -6.12
C GLY A 87 -2.73 7.16 -7.30
N ALA A 88 -3.72 6.30 -7.61
CA ALA A 88 -4.67 6.53 -8.70
C ALA A 88 -5.50 7.81 -8.49
N MET A 89 -5.95 8.07 -7.27
CA MET A 89 -6.71 9.27 -6.91
C MET A 89 -5.89 10.55 -7.17
N LEU A 90 -4.63 10.57 -6.74
CA LEU A 90 -3.74 11.72 -6.96
C LEU A 90 -3.40 11.92 -8.44
N PHE A 91 -3.22 10.84 -9.20
CA PHE A 91 -3.07 10.90 -10.65
C PHE A 91 -4.31 11.47 -11.35
N ALA A 92 -5.50 11.04 -10.93
CA ALA A 92 -6.77 11.54 -11.47
C ALA A 92 -6.93 13.05 -11.20
N LEU A 93 -6.64 13.50 -9.98
CA LEU A 93 -6.64 14.93 -9.64
C LEU A 93 -5.67 15.73 -10.51
N ALA A 94 -4.44 15.24 -10.69
CA ALA A 94 -3.47 15.90 -11.56
C ALA A 94 -3.94 15.99 -13.02
N ALA A 95 -4.67 14.97 -13.51
CA ALA A 95 -5.25 14.95 -14.84
C ALA A 95 -6.42 15.95 -14.99
N ILE A 96 -7.29 16.02 -13.99
CA ILE A 96 -8.41 16.97 -13.95
C ILE A 96 -7.88 18.41 -13.95
N LEU A 97 -6.92 18.73 -13.08
CA LEU A 97 -6.25 20.05 -13.05
C LEU A 97 -5.64 20.42 -14.41
N ALA A 98 -5.00 19.46 -15.08
CA ALA A 98 -4.45 19.68 -16.42
C ALA A 98 -5.54 19.94 -17.47
N ARG A 99 -6.70 19.29 -17.35
CA ARG A 99 -7.82 19.46 -18.27
C ARG A 99 -8.51 20.81 -18.07
N VAL A 100 -8.77 21.21 -16.83
CA VAL A 100 -9.36 22.53 -16.51
C VAL A 100 -8.48 23.65 -17.04
N HIS A 101 -7.16 23.59 -16.80
CA HIS A 101 -6.25 24.63 -17.29
C HIS A 101 -6.24 24.77 -18.82
N ARG A 102 -6.41 23.66 -19.55
CA ARG A 102 -6.54 23.69 -21.02
C ARG A 102 -7.84 24.35 -21.49
N LEU A 103 -8.93 24.19 -20.75
CA LEU A 103 -10.21 24.81 -21.08
C LEU A 103 -10.18 26.31 -20.82
N GLU A 104 -9.61 26.74 -19.69
CA GLU A 104 -9.45 28.17 -19.38
C GLU A 104 -8.59 28.90 -20.41
N THR A 105 -7.49 28.27 -20.85
CA THR A 105 -6.61 28.85 -21.89
C THR A 105 -7.25 28.86 -23.27
N GLY A 106 -8.18 27.93 -23.56
CA GLY A 106 -8.95 27.91 -24.79
C GLY A 106 -10.10 28.93 -24.80
N ALA A 107 -10.74 29.17 -23.66
CA ALA A 107 -11.82 30.16 -23.52
C ALA A 107 -11.32 31.62 -23.45
N ALA A 108 -10.03 31.83 -23.16
CA ALA A 108 -9.38 33.14 -23.14
C ALA A 108 -8.79 33.58 -24.50
N ARG A 109 -8.96 32.76 -25.54
CA ARG A 109 -8.63 33.09 -26.94
C ARG A 109 -9.91 33.33 -27.72
#